data_AF-A0A0D4BUH3-F1
#
_entry.id   AF-A0A0D4BUH3-F1
#
_cell.length_a   1.000
_cell.length_b   1.000
_cell.length_c   1.000
_cell.angle_alpha   90.00
_cell.angle_beta   90.00
_cell.angle_gamma   90.00
#
_symmetry.space_group_name_H-M   'P 1'
#
loop_
_entity.id
_entity.type
_entity.pdbx_description
1 polymer ?
#
loop_
_entity_poly.entity_id
_entity_poly.type
_entity_poly.pdbx_seq_one_letter_code
_entity_poly.pdbx_strand_id
1 'polypeptide(L)'
;VNNWWPGQILADNRYTVKDVSLLASRARQAFMEYMPVRGERIDRVISYGPLLDVFFLDMRSYRAPNGANTEEQRTPATDLLGRDQIRRLKQALLASNATWKVIA
;
A
#
# COMPACT_ATOMS: atom_id res chain seq x y z
N VAL A 1 -5.17 16.10 -0.06
CA VAL A 1 -5.49 15.27 -1.24
C VAL A 1 -6.06 13.94 -0.74
N ASN A 2 -7.33 13.66 -1.00
CA ASN A 2 -7.96 12.38 -0.64
C ASN A 2 -8.13 11.53 -1.92
N ASN A 3 -8.06 10.19 -1.80
CA ASN A 3 -8.17 9.24 -2.91
C ASN A 3 -7.19 9.48 -4.09
N TRP A 4 -5.91 9.72 -3.77
CA TRP A 4 -4.88 9.99 -4.78
C TRP A 4 -4.37 8.73 -5.48
N TRP A 5 -3.76 8.89 -6.66
CA TRP A 5 -3.14 7.81 -7.42
C TRP A 5 -1.85 8.26 -8.14
N PRO A 6 -0.95 7.33 -8.53
CA PRO A 6 0.30 7.69 -9.20
C PRO A 6 0.09 8.45 -10.51
N GLY A 7 0.87 9.50 -10.72
CA GLY A 7 0.79 10.35 -11.91
C GLY A 7 -0.37 11.36 -11.91
N GLN A 8 -1.18 11.42 -10.85
CA GLN A 8 -2.22 12.44 -10.73
C GLN A 8 -1.63 13.86 -10.70
N ILE A 9 -2.25 14.77 -11.44
CA ILE A 9 -1.98 16.21 -11.35
C ILE A 9 -3.20 16.90 -10.74
N LEU A 10 -2.99 17.68 -9.68
CA LEU A 10 -4.07 18.42 -9.02
C LEU A 10 -4.57 19.57 -9.91
N ALA A 11 -5.87 19.59 -10.20
CA ALA A 11 -6.49 20.69 -10.96
C ALA A 11 -6.71 21.95 -10.10
N ASP A 12 -6.83 21.79 -8.79
CA ASP A 12 -7.13 22.88 -7.85
C ASP A 12 -6.02 23.94 -7.84
N ASN A 13 -6.38 25.18 -8.15
CA ASN A 13 -5.46 26.31 -8.31
C ASN A 13 -4.88 26.83 -6.99
N ARG A 14 -5.40 26.39 -5.84
CA ARG A 14 -4.82 26.72 -4.53
C ARG A 14 -3.47 26.06 -4.30
N TYR A 15 -3.14 24.99 -5.05
CA TYR A 15 -1.87 24.28 -4.90
C TYR A 15 -0.81 24.81 -5.87
N THR A 16 0.35 25.13 -5.33
CA THR A 16 1.55 25.51 -6.09
C THR A 16 2.33 24.29 -6.58
N VAL A 17 2.34 23.20 -5.81
CA VAL A 17 2.85 21.89 -6.23
C VAL A 17 1.66 20.99 -6.54
N LYS A 18 1.53 20.60 -7.81
CA LYS A 18 0.38 19.83 -8.32
C LYS A 18 0.69 18.37 -8.63
N ASP A 19 1.97 18.00 -8.73
CA ASP A 19 2.39 16.61 -8.94
C ASP A 19 2.19 15.80 -7.65
N VAL A 20 1.20 14.92 -7.67
CA VAL A 20 0.85 14.06 -6.54
C VAL A 20 1.91 13.01 -6.28
N SER A 21 2.62 12.51 -7.28
CA SER A 21 3.70 11.53 -7.09
C SER A 21 4.85 12.14 -6.28
N LEU A 22 5.19 13.40 -6.56
CA LEU A 22 6.17 14.15 -5.79
C LEU A 22 5.70 14.37 -4.34
N LEU A 23 4.44 14.76 -4.15
CA LEU A 23 3.86 14.94 -2.82
C LEU A 23 3.83 13.62 -2.03
N ALA A 24 3.49 12.50 -2.67
CA ALA A 24 3.46 11.17 -2.07
C ALA A 24 4.85 10.69 -1.66
N SER A 25 5.88 10.94 -2.49
CA SER A 25 7.27 10.63 -2.15
C SER A 25 7.75 11.38 -0.90
N ARG A 26 7.48 12.70 -0.83
CA ARG A 26 7.79 13.52 0.35
C ARG A 26 7.03 13.06 1.60
N ALA A 27 5.75 12.73 1.43
CA ALA A 27 4.92 12.21 2.53
C ALA A 27 5.43 10.86 3.03
N ARG A 28 5.89 9.98 2.13
CA ARG A 28 6.49 8.69 2.50
C ARG A 28 7.77 8.91 3.32
N GLN A 29 8.65 9.80 2.88
CA GLN A 29 9.86 10.13 3.65
C GLN A 29 9.50 10.59 5.06
N ALA A 30 8.60 11.58 5.19
CA ALA A 30 8.15 12.05 6.49
C ALA A 30 7.50 10.94 7.34
N PHE A 31 6.71 10.05 6.74
CA PHE A 31 6.16 8.91 7.45
C PHE A 31 7.26 8.01 8.03
N MET A 32 8.29 7.69 7.25
CA MET A 32 9.38 6.82 7.69
C MET A 32 10.29 7.50 8.74
N GLU A 33 10.44 8.82 8.68
CA GLU A 33 11.22 9.60 9.65
C GLU A 33 10.53 9.73 11.01
N TYR A 34 9.19 9.81 11.03
CA TYR A 34 8.43 10.14 12.24
C TYR A 34 7.62 8.98 12.83
N MET A 35 7.48 7.86 12.13
CA MET A 35 6.79 6.67 12.64
C MET A 35 7.79 5.58 13.01
N PRO A 36 7.51 4.78 14.06
CA PRO A 36 8.39 3.71 14.50
C PRO A 36 8.27 2.47 13.60
N VAL A 37 8.58 2.62 12.31
CA VAL A 37 8.56 1.55 11.31
C VAL A 37 10.00 1.25 10.90
N ARG A 38 10.40 -0.03 10.96
CA ARG A 38 11.73 -0.48 10.55
C ARG A 38 11.77 -0.80 9.05
N GLY A 39 12.91 -0.52 8.42
CA GLY A 39 13.14 -0.79 6.99
C GLY A 39 12.39 0.19 6.09
N GLU A 40 12.35 -0.09 4.80
CA GLU A 40 11.76 0.84 3.82
C GLU A 40 10.34 0.47 3.39
N ARG A 41 9.78 -0.63 3.89
CA ARG A 41 8.49 -1.17 3.45
C ARG A 41 7.40 -1.00 4.50
N ILE A 42 6.21 -0.62 4.04
CA ILE A 42 5.02 -0.50 4.88
C ILE A 42 4.36 -1.87 5.06
N ASP A 43 4.33 -2.72 4.03
CA ASP A 43 3.74 -4.05 4.13
C ASP A 43 4.63 -4.99 4.98
N ARG A 44 4.03 -5.60 6.01
CA ARG A 44 4.75 -6.38 7.04
C ARG A 44 3.81 -7.31 7.80
N VAL A 45 4.38 -8.29 8.49
CA VAL A 45 3.64 -9.18 9.40
C VAL A 45 4.14 -8.95 10.82
N ILE A 46 3.21 -8.82 11.77
CA ILE A 46 3.52 -8.73 13.21
C ILE A 46 2.84 -9.91 13.91
N SER A 47 3.65 -10.72 14.58
CA SER A 47 3.21 -11.91 15.31
C SER A 47 3.05 -11.62 16.80
N TYR A 48 1.92 -12.03 17.36
CA TYR A 48 1.57 -11.98 18.78
C TYR A 48 1.44 -13.41 19.32
N GLY A 49 2.59 -14.05 19.50
CA GLY A 49 2.68 -15.43 19.97
C GLY A 49 1.95 -16.42 19.05
N PRO A 50 1.46 -17.56 19.59
CA PRO A 50 0.76 -18.56 18.79
C PRO A 50 -0.68 -18.16 18.44
N LEU A 51 -1.18 -17.05 18.96
CA LEU A 51 -2.59 -16.71 18.87
C LEU A 51 -2.92 -15.82 17.68
N LEU A 52 -2.06 -14.87 17.30
CA LEU A 52 -2.42 -13.85 16.31
C LEU A 52 -1.24 -13.46 15.43
N ASP A 53 -1.45 -13.47 14.12
CA ASP A 53 -0.64 -12.76 13.14
C ASP A 53 -1.44 -11.62 12.48
N VAL A 54 -0.85 -10.43 12.43
CA VAL A 54 -1.41 -9.25 11.75
C VAL A 54 -0.61 -8.96 10.49
N PHE A 55 -1.24 -9.08 9.33
CA PHE A 55 -0.70 -8.86 7.99
C PHE A 55 -1.07 -7.47 7.52
N PHE A 56 -0.15 -6.51 7.68
CA PHE A 56 -0.33 -5.14 7.22
C PHE A 56 -0.07 -5.05 5.71
N LEU A 57 -1.00 -4.45 4.99
CA LEU A 57 -0.93 -4.19 3.55
C LEU A 57 -0.47 -2.76 3.26
N ASP A 58 0.27 -2.60 2.17
CA ASP A 58 0.44 -1.31 1.51
C ASP A 58 -0.47 -1.26 0.27
N MET A 59 -1.51 -0.43 0.33
CA MET A 59 -2.48 -0.27 -0.76
C MET A 59 -2.22 0.97 -1.62
N ARG A 60 -1.07 1.65 -1.41
CA ARG A 60 -0.77 2.93 -2.04
C ARG A 60 0.49 2.89 -2.89
N SER A 61 1.54 2.23 -2.42
CA SER A 61 2.83 2.25 -3.12
C SER A 61 2.82 1.49 -4.45
N TYR A 62 1.89 0.54 -4.60
CA TYR A 62 1.90 -0.42 -5.72
C TYR A 62 0.65 -0.35 -6.60
N ARG A 63 -0.25 0.59 -6.33
CA ARG A 63 -1.51 0.70 -7.04
C ARG A 63 -1.34 1.38 -8.40
N ALA A 64 -2.16 1.00 -9.36
CA ALA A 64 -2.32 1.70 -10.62
C ALA A 64 -3.07 3.04 -10.45
N PRO A 65 -3.07 3.90 -11.49
CA PRO A 65 -3.96 5.05 -11.58
C PRO A 65 -5.43 4.69 -11.33
N ASN A 66 -6.24 5.64 -10.88
CA ASN A 66 -7.69 5.43 -10.80
C ASN A 66 -8.25 5.26 -12.23
N GLY A 67 -8.92 4.14 -12.47
CA GLY A 67 -9.74 3.89 -13.66
C GLY A 67 -11.24 4.00 -13.35
N ALA A 68 -12.06 3.49 -14.27
CA ALA A 68 -13.51 3.38 -14.07
C ALA A 68 -13.87 2.29 -13.02
N ASN A 69 -12.95 1.38 -12.71
CA ASN A 69 -13.16 0.21 -11.85
C ASN A 69 -14.27 -0.71 -12.39
N THR A 70 -14.32 -0.88 -13.71
CA THR A 70 -15.28 -1.75 -14.42
C THR A 70 -14.58 -2.84 -15.23
N GLU A 71 -13.28 -3.02 -15.02
CA GLU A 71 -12.48 -4.01 -15.72
C GLU A 71 -12.86 -5.44 -15.28
N GLU A 72 -13.26 -6.28 -16.24
CA GLU A 72 -13.65 -7.67 -15.96
C GLU A 72 -12.45 -8.62 -15.80
N GLN A 73 -11.28 -8.20 -16.30
CA GLN A 73 -10.05 -8.98 -16.30
C GLN A 73 -8.94 -8.22 -15.59
N ARG A 74 -8.08 -8.96 -14.91
CA ARG A 74 -6.90 -8.39 -14.28
C ARG A 74 -5.90 -7.93 -15.33
N THR A 75 -5.50 -6.67 -15.25
CA THR A 75 -4.43 -6.07 -16.04
C THR A 75 -3.50 -5.26 -15.13
N PRO A 76 -2.34 -4.78 -15.61
CA PRO A 76 -1.53 -3.84 -14.82
C PRO A 76 -2.30 -2.58 -14.40
N ALA A 77 -3.34 -2.16 -15.15
CA ALA A 77 -4.18 -1.01 -14.80
C ALA A 77 -5.12 -1.28 -13.61
N THR A 78 -5.33 -2.55 -13.24
CA THR A 78 -6.17 -2.95 -12.09
C THR A 78 -5.34 -3.29 -10.85
N ASP A 79 -4.01 -3.15 -10.89
CA ASP A 79 -3.17 -3.49 -9.75
C ASP A 79 -3.44 -2.55 -8.56
N LEU A 80 -3.58 -3.12 -7.36
CA LEU A 80 -3.80 -2.37 -6.12
C LEU A 80 -2.69 -2.61 -5.09
N LEU A 81 -2.37 -3.89 -4.86
CA LEU A 81 -1.31 -4.30 -3.93
C LEU A 81 0.02 -4.57 -4.63
N GLY A 82 0.04 -4.68 -5.96
CA GLY A 82 1.20 -5.12 -6.72
C GLY A 82 1.52 -6.62 -6.58
N ARG A 83 2.24 -7.17 -7.57
CA ARG A 83 2.54 -8.61 -7.64
C ARG A 83 3.40 -9.11 -6.49
N ASP A 84 4.40 -8.32 -6.10
CA ASP A 84 5.37 -8.75 -5.08
C ASP A 84 4.79 -8.80 -3.68
N GLN A 85 3.97 -7.80 -3.30
CA GLN A 85 3.27 -7.83 -2.02
C GLN A 85 2.28 -8.99 -1.96
N ILE A 86 1.51 -9.23 -3.03
CA ILE A 86 0.59 -10.37 -3.08
C ILE A 86 1.34 -11.69 -2.87
N ARG A 87 2.50 -11.86 -3.53
CA ARG A 87 3.33 -13.05 -3.38
C ARG A 87 3.80 -13.22 -1.94
N ARG A 88 4.33 -12.17 -1.31
CA ARG A 88 4.78 -12.20 0.10
C ARG A 88 3.62 -12.47 1.06
N LEU A 89 2.47 -11.84 0.85
CA LEU A 89 1.27 -12.05 1.65
C LEU A 89 0.84 -13.51 1.59
N LYS A 90 0.75 -14.10 0.38
CA LYS A 90 0.41 -15.51 0.21
C LYS A 90 1.41 -16.43 0.92
N GLN A 91 2.71 -16.17 0.77
CA GLN A 91 3.76 -16.95 1.43
C GLN A 91 3.65 -16.86 2.96
N ALA A 92 3.43 -15.66 3.50
CA ALA A 92 3.31 -15.46 4.94
C ALA A 92 2.03 -16.10 5.51
N LEU A 93 0.91 -16.02 4.79
CA LEU A 93 -0.35 -16.69 5.18
C LEU A 93 -0.18 -18.22 5.21
N LEU A 94 0.50 -18.79 4.22
CA LEU A 94 0.80 -20.24 4.18
C LEU A 94 1.73 -20.69 5.31
N ALA A 95 2.65 -19.83 5.73
CA ALA A 95 3.60 -20.14 6.80
C ALA A 95 3.03 -19.93 8.21
N SER A 96 1.90 -19.24 8.36
CA SER A 96 1.34 -18.85 9.66
C SER A 96 0.55 -19.98 10.32
N ASN A 97 1.02 -20.41 11.49
CA ASN A 97 0.34 -21.35 12.38
C ASN A 97 -0.49 -20.66 13.47
N ALA A 98 -0.62 -19.33 13.44
CA ALA A 98 -1.36 -18.58 14.45
C ALA A 98 -2.86 -18.91 14.40
N THR A 99 -3.54 -18.94 15.55
CA THR A 99 -4.99 -19.19 15.62
C THR A 99 -5.78 -18.15 14.80
N TRP A 100 -5.42 -16.88 14.92
CA TRP A 100 -6.04 -15.75 14.25
C TRP A 100 -5.08 -15.13 13.23
N LYS A 101 -5.65 -14.75 12.08
CA LYS A 101 -4.93 -14.13 10.98
C LYS A 101 -5.73 -12.90 10.56
N VAL A 102 -5.21 -11.71 10.84
CA VAL A 102 -5.88 -10.43 10.55
C VAL A 102 -5.17 -9.74 9.38
N ILE A 103 -5.91 -9.37 8.34
CA ILE A 103 -5.38 -8.57 7.23
C ILE A 103 -5.81 -7.12 7.46
N ALA A 104 -4.85 -6.20 7.55
CA ALA A 104 -5.05 -4.80 7.93
C ALA A 104 -4.44 -3.83 6.91
#